data_AF-A0A7Y0SK20-F1
#
_entry.id   AF-A0A7Y0SK20-F1
#
_cell.length_a   1.000
_cell.length_b   1.000
_cell.length_c   1.000
_cell.angle_alpha   90.00
_cell.angle_beta   90.00
_cell.angle_gamma   90.00
#
_symmetry.space_group_name_H-M   'P 1'
#
loop_
_entity.id
_entity.type
_entity.pdbx_description
1 polymer ?
#
loop_
_entity_poly.entity_id
_entity_poly.type
_entity_poly.pdbx_seq_one_letter_code
_entity_poly.pdbx_strand_id
1 'polypeptide(L)' 'VFWTSLPTAADLCAEMNPRGLIYYCGDDFSALAGVDHDTVAKHERTLVNAASVIFTASETLSTKFPSGKTVTLPHGV' A
#
# COMPACT_ATOMS: atom_id res chain seq x y z
N VAL A 1 4.97 -6.77 -13.65
CA VAL A 1 4.21 -6.69 -12.37
C VAL A 1 5.06 -5.89 -11.41
N PHE A 2 4.48 -4.92 -10.72
CA PHE A 2 5.19 -4.18 -9.67
C PHE A 2 4.72 -4.65 -8.30
N TRP A 3 5.68 -4.72 -7.38
CA TRP A 3 5.45 -4.93 -5.97
C TRP A 3 6.12 -3.77 -5.23
N THR A 4 5.35 -3.03 -4.44
CA THR A 4 5.90 -1.94 -3.62
C THR A 4 5.37 -2.01 -2.20
N SER A 5 6.19 -1.57 -1.25
CA SER A 5 5.83 -1.37 0.14
C SER A 5 5.81 0.10 0.55
N LEU A 6 6.15 1.01 -0.37
CA LEU A 6 6.26 2.44 -0.10
C LEU A 6 5.14 3.20 -0.83
N PRO A 7 4.32 3.99 -0.12
CA PRO A 7 3.29 4.84 -0.72
C PRO A 7 3.82 5.71 -1.86
N THR A 8 4.99 6.31 -1.68
CA THR A 8 5.64 7.21 -2.65
C THR A 8 5.96 6.59 -4.01
N ALA A 9 5.91 5.26 -4.14
CA ALA A 9 6.03 4.59 -5.44
C ALA A 9 4.77 4.75 -6.33
N ALA A 10 3.69 5.36 -5.82
CA ALA A 10 2.43 5.59 -6.54
C ALA A 10 2.65 6.24 -7.91
N ASP A 11 3.49 7.28 -7.97
CA ASP A 11 3.69 8.07 -9.18
C ASP A 11 4.40 7.25 -10.27
N LEU A 12 5.41 6.47 -9.87
CA LEU A 12 6.10 5.55 -10.77
C LEU A 12 5.16 4.46 -11.30
N CYS A 13 4.31 3.92 -10.43
CA CYS A 13 3.31 2.92 -10.82
C CYS A 13 2.28 3.50 -11.79
N ALA A 14 1.87 4.76 -11.59
CA ALA A 14 0.95 5.44 -12.49
C ALA A 14 1.58 5.67 -13.88
N GLU A 15 2.81 6.17 -13.93
CA GLU A 15 3.51 6.50 -15.18
C GLU A 15 3.82 5.26 -16.03
N MET A 16 4.28 4.18 -15.39
CA MET A 16 4.69 2.97 -16.11
C MET A 16 3.54 2.03 -16.47
N ASN A 17 2.33 2.29 -15.95
CA ASN A 17 1.11 1.52 -16.19
C ASN A 17 1.34 -0.02 -16.16
N PRO A 18 1.83 -0.58 -15.04
CA PRO A 18 2.19 -1.97 -14.97
C PRO A 18 0.95 -2.85 -15.15
N ARG A 19 1.13 -4.01 -15.80
CA ARG A 19 0.08 -5.02 -16.01
C ARG A 19 -0.53 -5.59 -14.72
N GLY A 20 0.09 -5.33 -13.58
CA GLY A 20 -0.38 -5.75 -12.26
C GLY A 20 0.44 -5.06 -11.18
N LEU A 21 -0.23 -4.65 -10.11
CA LEU A 21 0.35 -3.93 -8.98
C LEU A 21 -0.03 -4.64 -7.67
N ILE A 22 1.00 -4.96 -6.89
CA ILE A 22 0.89 -5.49 -5.53
C ILE A 22 1.36 -4.39 -4.58
N TYR A 23 0.51 -4.04 -3.61
CA TYR A 23 0.88 -3.13 -2.53
C TYR A 23 1.01 -3.91 -1.23
N TYR A 24 2.16 -3.81 -0.56
CA TYR A 24 2.39 -4.40 0.77
C TYR A 24 2.45 -3.28 1.82
N CYS A 25 1.38 -3.12 2.59
CA CYS A 25 1.34 -2.20 3.73
C CYS A 25 1.98 -2.87 4.95
N GLY A 26 3.26 -2.59 5.15
CA GLY A 26 4.03 -3.12 6.27
C GLY A 26 3.81 -2.39 7.60
N ASP A 27 3.39 -1.13 7.54
CA ASP A 27 3.23 -0.25 8.70
C ASP A 27 2.18 0.83 8.43
N ASP A 28 1.75 1.53 9.48
CA ASP A 28 0.86 2.68 9.38
C ASP A 28 1.63 3.92 8.90
N PHE A 29 1.86 4.01 7.59
CA PHE A 29 2.57 5.15 6.98
C PHE A 29 1.89 6.50 7.24
N SER A 30 0.58 6.51 7.41
CA SER A 30 -0.18 7.72 7.73
C SER A 30 0.09 8.27 9.13
N ALA A 31 0.54 7.41 10.05
CA ALA A 31 0.87 7.78 11.44
C ALA A 31 2.39 7.91 11.68
N LEU A 32 3.22 7.66 10.67
CA LEU A 32 4.67 7.68 10.81
C LEU A 32 5.16 9.10 11.14
N ALA A 33 6.02 9.21 12.15
CA ALA A 33 6.60 10.51 12.52
C ALA A 33 7.61 10.97 11.46
N GLY A 34 7.59 12.26 11.12
CA GLY A 34 8.56 12.88 10.22
C GLY A 34 8.22 12.79 8.72
N VAL A 35 7.02 12.33 8.36
CA VAL A 35 6.50 12.41 6.99
C VAL A 35 5.42 13.49 6.88
N ASP A 36 5.23 14.01 5.67
CA ASP A 36 4.05 14.80 5.33
C ASP A 36 2.84 13.86 5.22
N HIS A 37 1.99 13.88 6.24
CA HIS A 37 0.88 12.94 6.38
C HIS A 37 -0.13 13.03 5.22
N ASP A 38 -0.41 14.24 4.75
CA ASP A 38 -1.35 14.46 3.65
C ASP A 38 -0.81 13.86 2.34
N THR A 39 0.48 14.06 2.09
CA THR A 39 1.17 13.55 0.91
C THR A 39 1.20 12.02 0.93
N VAL A 40 1.60 11.42 2.05
CA VAL A 40 1.65 9.95 2.19
C VAL A 40 0.27 9.33 2.04
N ALA A 41 -0.75 9.88 2.69
CA ALA A 41 -2.12 9.38 2.59
C ALA A 41 -2.67 9.48 1.16
N LYS A 42 -2.32 10.55 0.42
CA LYS A 42 -2.70 10.70 -0.99
C LYS A 42 -2.04 9.62 -1.86
N HIS A 43 -0.73 9.40 -1.70
CA HIS A 43 -0.04 8.37 -2.48
C HIS A 43 -0.51 6.95 -2.12
N GLU A 44 -0.75 6.67 -0.84
CA GLU A 44 -1.29 5.38 -0.40
C GLU A 44 -2.66 5.12 -1.02
N ARG A 45 -3.55 6.13 -1.03
CA ARG A 45 -4.86 6.02 -1.69
C ARG A 45 -4.73 5.70 -3.18
N THR A 46 -3.76 6.32 -3.87
CA THR A 46 -3.48 6.02 -5.28
C THR A 46 -3.05 4.56 -5.47
N LEU A 47 -2.12 4.06 -4.65
CA LEU A 47 -1.71 2.66 -4.70
C LEU A 47 -2.86 1.71 -4.38
N VAL A 48 -3.63 1.98 -3.33
CA VAL A 48 -4.78 1.18 -2.93
C VAL A 48 -5.78 1.07 -4.07
N ASN A 49 -6.05 2.16 -4.78
CA ASN A 49 -6.98 2.15 -5.91
C ASN A 49 -6.44 1.32 -7.09
N ALA A 50 -5.17 1.48 -7.44
CA ALA A 50 -4.55 0.80 -8.58
C ALA A 50 -4.16 -0.66 -8.30
N ALA A 51 -3.92 -1.03 -7.04
CA ALA A 51 -3.45 -2.35 -6.65
C ALA A 51 -4.50 -3.42 -6.94
N SER A 52 -4.04 -4.51 -7.55
CA SER A 52 -4.83 -5.72 -7.80
C SER A 52 -4.97 -6.55 -6.52
N VAL A 53 -3.92 -6.55 -5.69
CA VAL A 53 -3.88 -7.19 -4.38
C VAL A 53 -3.14 -6.28 -3.40
N ILE A 54 -3.65 -6.23 -2.18
CA ILE A 54 -3.05 -5.54 -1.04
C ILE A 54 -2.69 -6.60 -0.01
N PHE A 55 -1.45 -6.58 0.44
CA PHE A 55 -0.99 -7.35 1.58
C PHE A 55 -0.80 -6.44 2.78
N THR A 56 -1.17 -6.89 3.97
CA THR A 56 -0.90 -6.16 5.21
C THR A 56 -0.12 -7.02 6.19
N ALA A 57 0.77 -6.40 6.96
CA ALA A 57 1.55 -7.10 7.98
C ALA A 57 0.72 -7.58 9.19
N SER A 58 -0.50 -7.05 9.36
CA SER A 58 -1.39 -7.40 10.46
C SER A 58 -2.87 -7.25 10.09
N GLU A 59 -3.73 -7.89 10.88
CA GLU A 59 -5.18 -7.71 10.78
C GLU A 59 -5.60 -6.29 11.14
N THR A 60 -4.91 -5.63 12.06
CA THR A 60 -5.19 -4.23 12.41
C THR A 60 -5.04 -3.33 11.17
N LEU A 61 -3.97 -3.52 10.41
CA LEU A 61 -3.76 -2.78 9.16
C LEU A 61 -4.76 -3.20 8.06
N SER A 62 -5.16 -4.48 8.00
CA SER A 62 -6.11 -4.97 6.98
C SER A 62 -7.44 -4.23 7.03
N THR A 63 -7.89 -3.83 8.23
CA THR A 63 -9.14 -3.06 8.42
C THR A 63 -9.16 -1.70 7.72
N LYS A 64 -8.00 -1.15 7.34
CA LYS A 64 -7.89 0.14 6.65
C LYS A 64 -8.13 0.05 5.14
N PHE A 65 -8.17 -1.15 4.58
CA PHE A 65 -8.20 -1.37 3.14
C PHE A 65 -9.44 -2.16 2.68
N PRO A 66 -9.80 -2.13 1.38
CA PRO A 66 -10.95 -2.86 0.87
C PRO A 66 -10.79 -4.38 1.04
N SER A 67 -11.71 -5.02 1.75
CA SER A 67 -11.63 -6.45 2.09
C SER A 67 -11.60 -7.39 0.88
N GLY A 68 -12.23 -6.99 -0.24
CA GLY A 68 -12.30 -7.82 -1.46
C GLY A 68 -10.95 -8.02 -2.18
N LYS A 69 -9.90 -7.29 -1.79
CA LYS A 69 -8.56 -7.42 -2.38
C LYS A 69 -7.42 -7.31 -1.36
N THR A 70 -7.73 -7.41 -0.08
CA THR A 70 -6.76 -7.30 1.01
C THR A 70 -6.56 -8.66 1.67
N VAL A 71 -5.31 -9.05 1.85
CA VAL A 71 -4.92 -10.30 2.51
C VAL A 71 -3.87 -10.01 3.58
N THR A 72 -4.10 -10.47 4.80
CA THR A 72 -3.09 -10.37 5.87
C THR A 72 -1.98 -11.39 5.61
N LEU A 73 -0.74 -10.90 5.47
CA LEU A 73 0.47 -11.70 5.34
C LEU A 73 1.44 -11.26 6.45
N PRO A 74 1.44 -11.95 7.61
CA PRO A 74 2.27 -11.56 8.73
C PRO A 74 3.76 -11.69 8.40
N HIS A 75 4.58 -10.87 9.07
CA HIS A 75 6.03 -10.94 8.90
C HIS A 75 6.56 -12.35 9.21
N GLY A 76 7.41 -12.86 8.31
CA GLY A 76 8.21 -14.06 8.59
C GLY A 76 9.26 -13.79 9.66
N VAL A 77 9.60 -14.84 10.41
CA VAL A 77 10.70 -14.85 11.39
C VAL A 77 12.04 -15.21 10.74
#